data_AF-A0A9W6NVI1-F1
#
_entry.id   AF-A0A9W6NVI1-F1
#
_cell.length_a   1.000
_cell.length_b   1.000
_cell.length_c   1.000
_cell.angle_alpha   90.00
_cell.angle_beta   90.00
_cell.angle_gamma   90.00
#
_symmetry.space_group_name_H-M   'P 1'
#
loop_
_entity.id
_entity.type
_entity.pdbx_description
1 polymer ?
#
loop_
_entity_poly.entity_id
_entity_poly.type
_entity_poly.pdbx_seq_one_letter_code
_entity_poly.pdbx_strand_id
1 'polypeptide(L)' 'MAGFNGLTELVKQLRGQAGRAQVENAEVAMHATEGNMGCGGVTILTS' A
#
# COMPACT_ATOMS: atom_id res chain seq x y z
N MET A 1 1.69 14.88 -3.82
CA MET A 1 1.15 13.57 -4.24
C MET A 1 1.64 12.49 -3.28
N ALA A 2 0.91 12.18 -2.21
CA ALA A 2 1.30 11.16 -1.23
C ALA A 2 0.45 9.88 -1.34
N GLY A 3 -0.84 9.98 -1.69
CA GLY A 3 -1.77 8.84 -1.71
C GLY A 3 -1.44 7.75 -2.74
N PHE A 4 -1.06 8.12 -3.98
CA PHE A 4 -0.75 7.13 -5.02
C PHE A 4 0.56 6.38 -4.77
N ASN A 5 1.55 7.00 -4.13
CA ASN A 5 2.82 6.36 -3.82
C ASN A 5 2.61 5.17 -2.86
N GLY A 6 1.76 5.32 -1.84
CA GLY A 6 1.44 4.23 -0.91
C GLY A 6 0.77 3.03 -1.60
N LEU A 7 -0.18 3.29 -2.50
CA LEU A 7 -0.84 2.22 -3.27
C LEU A 7 0.13 1.49 -4.21
N THR A 8 1.01 2.21 -4.89
CA THR A 8 2.03 1.59 -5.75
C THR A 8 2.98 0.71 -4.94
N GLU A 9 3.37 1.12 -3.73
CA GLU A 9 4.21 0.28 -2.86
C GLU A 9 3.47 -0.99 -2.41
N LEU A 10 2.19 -0.91 -2.02
CA LEU A 10 1.39 -2.10 -1.71
C LEU A 10 1.36 -3.09 -2.89
N VAL A 11 1.16 -2.60 -4.11
CA VAL A 11 1.15 -3.43 -5.32
C VAL A 11 2.51 -4.07 -5.57
N LYS A 12 3.62 -3.33 -5.37
CA LYS A 12 4.97 -3.90 -5.49
C LYS A 12 5.21 -4.99 -4.45
N GLN A 13 4.74 -4.81 -3.22
CA GLN A 13 4.87 -5.82 -2.17
C GLN A 13 4.13 -7.11 -2.55
N LEU A 14 2.85 -7.01 -2.93
CA LEU A 14 2.03 -8.15 -3.33
C LEU A 14 2.55 -8.89 -4.59
N ARG A 15 3.33 -8.20 -5.43
CA ARG A 15 3.90 -8.76 -6.67
C ARG A 15 5.34 -9.25 -6.53
N GLY A 16 5.97 -9.15 -5.37
CA GLY A 16 7.38 -9.53 -5.21
C GLY A 16 8.36 -8.54 -5.86
N GLN A 17 7.97 -7.27 -6.04
CA GLN A 17 8.71 -6.24 -6.79
C GLN A 17 9.23 -5.09 -5.91
N ALA A 18 9.19 -5.21 -4.58
CA ALA A 18 9.62 -4.17 -3.65
C ALA A 18 11.13 -4.17 -3.34
N GLY A 19 11.91 -5.01 -4.03
CA GLY A 19 13.38 -5.03 -3.93
C GLY A 19 13.87 -5.34 -2.52
N ARG A 20 14.74 -4.50 -1.98
CA ARG A 20 15.35 -4.73 -0.64
C ARG A 20 14.35 -4.63 0.51
N ALA A 21 13.21 -3.99 0.31
CA ALA A 21 12.16 -3.83 1.32
C ALA A 21 11.03 -4.87 1.16
N GLN A 22 11.25 -5.92 0.37
CA GLN A 22 10.24 -6.94 0.09
C GLN A 22 9.84 -7.68 1.37
N VAL A 23 8.54 -7.70 1.65
CA VAL A 23 7.93 -8.59 2.64
C VAL A 23 7.76 -9.95 1.99
N GLU A 24 8.33 -10.98 2.62
CA GLU A 24 8.25 -12.35 2.13
C GLU A 24 6.80 -12.86 2.19
N ASN A 25 6.34 -13.47 1.10
CA ASN A 25 5.00 -14.06 0.97
C ASN A 25 3.86 -13.09 1.35
N ALA A 26 3.95 -11.83 0.93
CA ALA A 26 2.88 -10.85 1.16
C ALA A 26 1.60 -11.22 0.37
N GLU A 27 0.54 -11.60 1.09
CA GLU A 27 -0.77 -11.96 0.51
C GLU A 27 -1.82 -10.85 0.65
N VAL A 28 -1.68 -10.01 1.68
CA VAL A 28 -2.61 -8.92 2.00
C VAL A 28 -1.83 -7.66 2.35
N ALA A 29 -2.29 -6.52 1.82
CA ALA A 29 -1.64 -5.24 2.05
C ALA A 29 -2.70 -4.15 2.34
N MET A 30 -2.42 -3.29 3.32
CA MET A 30 -3.35 -2.23 3.76
C MET A 30 -2.65 -0.86 3.75
N HIS A 31 -3.37 0.16 3.30
CA HIS A 31 -2.95 1.55 3.43
C HIS A 31 -4.11 2.39 3.96
N ALA A 32 -3.85 3.12 5.04
CA ALA A 32 -4.74 4.11 5.59
C ALA A 32 -4.20 5.49 5.21
N THR A 33 -5.07 6.33 4.64
CA THR A 33 -4.76 7.72 4.33
C THR A 33 -5.59 8.63 5.20
N GLU A 34 -4.98 9.72 5.61
CA GLU A 34 -5.68 10.87 6.17
C GLU A 34 -5.52 12.03 5.18
N GLY A 35 -6.63 12.71 4.90
CA GLY A 35 -6.67 13.98 4.21
C GLY A 35 -7.20 15.07 5.14
N ASN A 36 -6.99 16.33 4.76
CA ASN A 36 -7.44 17.47 5.55
C ASN A 36 -8.94 17.40 5.85
N MET A 37 -9.33 17.92 7.03
CA MET A 37 -10.71 17.96 7.52
C MET A 37 -11.34 16.57 7.76
N GLY A 38 -10.52 15.57 8.12
CA GLY A 38 -11.02 14.22 8.48
C GLY A 38 -11.42 13.37 7.29
N CYS A 39 -11.16 13.81 6.06
CA CYS A 39 -11.38 13.03 4.85
C CYS A 39 -10.25 12.00 4.68
N GLY A 40 -10.42 10.81 5.24
CA GLY A 40 -9.49 9.69 5.10
C GLY A 40 -10.05 8.52 4.28
N GLY A 41 -9.20 7.54 4.02
CA GLY A 41 -9.60 6.31 3.36
C GLY A 41 -8.79 5.12 3.86
N VAL A 42 -9.38 3.94 3.76
CA VAL A 42 -8.69 2.66 3.98
C VAL A 42 -8.79 1.85 2.71
N THR A 43 -7.64 1.37 2.23
CA THR A 43 -7.55 0.45 1.10
C THR A 43 -6.95 -0.86 1.57
N ILE A 44 -7.57 -1.98 1.14
CA ILE A 44 -7.07 -3.33 1.33
C ILE A 44 -6.95 -3.98 -0.04
N LEU A 45 -5.78 -4.57 -0.31
CA LEU A 45 -5.47 -5.30 -1.55
C LEU A 45 -5.01 -6.71 -1.21
N THR A 46 -5.30 -7.65 -2.10
CA THR A 46 -4.83 -9.05 -2.01
C THR A 46 -4.09 -9.43 -3.29
N SER A 47 -3.15 -10.38 -3.20
CA SER A 47 -2.38 -10.92 -4.34
C SER A 47 -3.22 -11.80 -5.26
#